data_AF-A0A2E9QQN1-F1
#
_entry.id   AF-A0A2E9QQN1-F1
#
_cell.length_a   1.000
_cell.length_b   1.000
_cell.length_c   1.000
_cell.angle_alpha   90.00
_cell.angle_beta   90.00
_cell.angle_gamma   90.00
#
_symmetry.space_group_name_H-M   'P 1'
#
loop_
_entity.id
_entity.type
_entity.pdbx_description
1 polymer ?
#
loop_
_entity_poly.entity_id
_entity_poly.type
_entity_poly.pdbx_seq_one_letter_code
_entity_poly.pdbx_strand_id
1 'polypeptide(L)'
;MKLETKARKIHKMLEELYPETPIPLDHKDPYTLLIAVLLSAQCKDERVNKITPHLFKRADKPADMIECSVDEIEDIIRPCGLAPRKSAAIWELSQILLKKHGGEVPDTFEDLEALPGVGHKTASVVMAQAFEHPAFPVDTHIHRLARRWGLSEGKNVVQVENDLKALFPKDKWNKVHLQIIFFGREYCPARGHNPEECPICSWAGVKSVLDAEKKKKKKPTKKDTIPTKKTATKKAAAKTTTKKTTKKTTAAKKATTTTKETAPKKSPTKTTTTTKKTSTKKSSKTTTKAAPSKRTPAKSTTKAVPKQAASKKVEEPTLWSIAVGVVMYRRKVLMIKRAREPYKGLWALPGGKIEANEFMVDAAIREIKEETGLDVSFEDYLGLVSEHLIEKKAIHDHFLLHICRLKPKKGSKISAQEEGEVAWFTMKQLEAQKDEMVPSDYEIIERMVNEEEGNAFACVIEKKGRRHTLRSFESMSCQSR
;
A
#
# COMPACT_ATOMS: atom_id res chain seq x y z
N MET A 1 35.25 -11.26 7.43
CA MET A 1 34.53 -12.45 7.96
C MET A 1 33.75 -13.08 6.81
N LYS A 2 33.83 -14.40 6.61
CA LYS A 2 33.01 -15.09 5.59
C LYS A 2 31.51 -14.93 5.90
N LEU A 3 30.68 -14.87 4.87
CA LEU A 3 29.24 -14.58 4.98
C LEU A 3 28.52 -15.60 5.87
N GLU A 4 28.75 -16.89 5.66
CA GLU A 4 28.17 -17.99 6.45
C GLU A 4 28.56 -17.92 7.93
N THR A 5 29.83 -17.63 8.23
CA THR A 5 30.29 -17.45 9.63
C THR A 5 29.63 -16.24 10.27
N LYS A 6 29.41 -15.17 9.51
CA LYS A 6 28.67 -13.99 9.97
C LYS A 6 27.21 -14.35 10.28
N ALA A 7 26.52 -15.01 9.34
CA ALA A 7 25.14 -15.44 9.51
C ALA A 7 24.96 -16.36 10.73
N ARG A 8 25.86 -17.35 10.90
CA ARG A 8 25.87 -18.24 12.07
C ARG A 8 26.06 -17.49 13.39
N LYS A 9 26.97 -16.50 13.44
CA LYS A 9 27.17 -15.68 14.64
C LYS A 9 25.94 -14.81 14.95
N ILE A 10 25.32 -14.23 13.92
CA ILE A 10 24.06 -13.48 14.05
C ILE A 10 22.96 -14.38 14.59
N HIS A 11 22.78 -15.56 14.00
CA HIS A 11 21.76 -16.52 14.45
C HIS A 11 21.95 -16.92 15.90
N LYS A 12 23.20 -17.20 16.33
CA LYS A 12 23.48 -17.49 17.75
C LYS A 12 23.03 -16.36 18.68
N MET A 13 23.31 -15.11 18.33
CA MET A 13 22.86 -13.95 19.14
C MET A 13 21.34 -13.81 19.13
N LEU A 14 20.68 -14.09 18.01
CA LEU A 14 19.23 -14.07 17.90
C LEU A 14 18.58 -15.17 18.77
N GLU A 15 19.18 -16.36 18.85
CA GLU A 15 18.75 -17.43 19.79
C GLU A 15 18.94 -17.04 21.26
N GLU A 16 20.03 -16.35 21.58
CA GLU A 16 20.31 -15.88 22.95
C GLU A 16 19.33 -14.77 23.39
N LEU A 17 19.00 -13.82 22.49
CA LEU A 17 18.09 -12.70 22.78
C LEU A 17 16.61 -13.11 22.73
N TYR A 18 16.27 -13.99 21.79
CA TYR A 18 14.89 -14.40 21.50
C TYR A 18 14.82 -15.94 21.40
N PRO A 19 14.98 -16.65 22.54
CA PRO A 19 14.86 -18.10 22.58
C PRO A 19 13.44 -18.55 22.25
N GLU A 20 12.45 -17.75 22.63
CA GLU A 20 11.04 -17.94 22.31
C GLU A 20 10.56 -16.86 21.35
N THR A 21 9.76 -17.26 20.37
CA THR A 21 9.21 -16.36 19.35
C THR A 21 7.70 -16.51 19.25
N PRO A 22 6.93 -15.95 20.20
CA PRO A 22 5.48 -15.97 20.10
C PRO A 22 5.02 -15.23 18.86
N ILE A 23 3.95 -15.72 18.23
CA ILE A 23 3.35 -15.05 17.07
C ILE A 23 2.75 -13.70 17.55
N PRO A 24 3.09 -12.55 16.94
CA PRO A 24 2.68 -11.24 17.46
C PRO A 24 1.17 -10.94 17.36
N LEU A 25 0.46 -11.62 16.47
CA LEU A 25 -0.96 -11.41 16.22
C LEU A 25 -1.77 -12.41 17.04
N ASP A 26 -2.72 -11.91 17.82
CA ASP A 26 -3.56 -12.77 18.66
C ASP A 26 -4.54 -13.57 17.80
N HIS A 27 -4.51 -14.90 17.93
CA HIS A 27 -5.34 -15.83 17.17
C HIS A 27 -5.53 -17.14 17.95
N LYS A 28 -6.48 -17.97 17.52
CA LYS A 28 -6.78 -19.28 18.14
C LYS A 28 -6.67 -20.47 17.18
N ASP A 29 -6.71 -20.20 15.87
CA ASP A 29 -6.71 -21.21 14.80
C ASP A 29 -6.19 -20.59 13.48
N PRO A 30 -5.96 -21.40 12.43
CA PRO A 30 -5.46 -20.90 11.14
C PRO A 30 -6.33 -19.83 10.49
N TYR A 31 -7.66 -19.89 10.65
CA TYR A 31 -8.58 -18.92 10.05
C TYR A 31 -8.46 -17.55 10.73
N THR A 32 -8.53 -17.51 12.06
CA THR A 32 -8.35 -16.27 12.82
C THR A 32 -6.96 -15.67 12.61
N LEU A 33 -5.92 -16.51 12.44
CA LEU A 33 -4.59 -16.03 12.04
C LEU A 33 -4.61 -15.41 10.64
N LEU A 34 -5.17 -16.09 9.65
CA LEU A 34 -5.27 -15.59 8.27
C LEU A 34 -5.93 -14.20 8.23
N ILE A 35 -7.06 -14.03 8.92
CA ILE A 35 -7.75 -12.74 9.02
C ILE A 35 -6.87 -11.70 9.72
N ALA A 36 -6.23 -12.05 10.83
CA ALA A 36 -5.35 -11.13 11.56
C ALA A 36 -4.15 -10.66 10.70
N VAL A 37 -3.50 -11.57 9.95
CA VAL A 37 -2.38 -11.24 9.07
C VAL A 37 -2.83 -10.38 7.89
N LEU A 38 -4.01 -10.65 7.32
CA LEU A 38 -4.61 -9.79 6.28
C LEU A 38 -4.86 -8.37 6.83
N LEU A 39 -5.42 -8.26 8.04
CA LEU A 39 -5.64 -6.97 8.70
C LEU A 39 -4.33 -6.23 9.02
N SER A 40 -3.25 -6.96 9.31
CA SER A 40 -1.93 -6.40 9.64
C SER A 40 -1.24 -5.75 8.45
N ALA A 41 -1.70 -5.98 7.23
CA ALA A 41 -1.20 -5.26 6.05
C ALA A 41 -1.41 -3.75 6.23
N GLN A 42 -0.30 -2.99 6.31
CA GLN A 42 -0.28 -1.54 6.58
C GLN A 42 -0.99 -1.14 7.88
N CYS A 43 -1.05 -2.04 8.87
CA CYS A 43 -1.60 -1.79 10.19
C CYS A 43 -0.59 -2.25 11.26
N LYS A 44 -0.62 -1.62 12.44
CA LYS A 44 0.21 -2.07 13.57
C LYS A 44 -0.43 -3.27 14.24
N ASP A 45 0.37 -4.28 14.59
CA ASP A 45 -0.08 -5.49 15.29
C ASP A 45 -0.91 -5.15 16.55
N GLU A 46 -0.45 -4.18 17.36
CA GLU A 46 -1.18 -3.70 18.54
C GLU A 46 -2.61 -3.25 18.25
N ARG A 47 -2.84 -2.66 17.07
CA ARG A 47 -4.19 -2.23 16.67
C ARG A 47 -4.99 -3.43 16.20
N VAL A 48 -4.41 -4.33 15.42
CA VAL A 48 -5.08 -5.56 14.97
C VAL A 48 -5.54 -6.38 16.19
N ASN A 49 -4.69 -6.56 17.19
CA ASN A 49 -5.01 -7.32 18.41
C ASN A 49 -6.08 -6.65 19.28
N LYS A 50 -6.27 -5.33 19.16
CA LYS A 50 -7.39 -4.62 19.81
C LYS A 50 -8.72 -4.81 19.08
N ILE A 51 -8.69 -5.02 17.77
CA ILE A 51 -9.88 -5.04 16.91
C ILE A 51 -10.38 -6.45 16.64
N THR A 52 -9.48 -7.39 16.39
CA THR A 52 -9.81 -8.79 16.09
C THR A 52 -10.68 -9.47 17.16
N PRO A 53 -10.58 -9.20 18.48
CA PRO A 53 -11.52 -9.77 19.45
C PRO A 53 -12.97 -9.33 19.23
N HIS A 54 -13.20 -8.11 18.73
CA HIS A 54 -14.54 -7.64 18.40
C HIS A 54 -15.10 -8.34 17.16
N LEU A 55 -14.27 -8.51 16.13
CA LEU A 55 -14.64 -9.23 14.91
C LEU A 55 -14.90 -10.71 15.20
N PHE A 56 -13.99 -11.38 15.90
CA PHE A 56 -14.08 -12.81 16.19
C PHE A 56 -15.17 -13.15 17.20
N LYS A 57 -15.57 -12.21 18.07
CA LYS A 57 -16.79 -12.37 18.87
C LYS A 57 -18.05 -12.44 17.99
N ARG A 58 -18.04 -11.77 16.84
CA ARG A 58 -19.17 -11.74 15.89
C ARG A 58 -19.10 -12.89 14.88
N ALA A 59 -17.91 -13.18 14.37
CA ALA A 59 -17.65 -14.22 13.38
C ALA A 59 -16.18 -14.65 13.43
N ASP A 60 -15.92 -15.86 13.91
CA ASP A 60 -14.56 -16.44 13.98
C ASP A 60 -14.36 -17.67 13.11
N LYS A 61 -15.31 -17.96 12.22
CA LYS A 61 -15.24 -19.01 11.20
C LYS A 61 -15.74 -18.47 9.86
N PRO A 62 -15.33 -19.09 8.73
CA PRO A 62 -15.81 -18.68 7.42
C PRO A 62 -17.34 -18.66 7.30
N ALA A 63 -18.02 -19.67 7.87
CA ALA A 63 -19.48 -19.77 7.87
C ALA A 63 -20.15 -18.56 8.55
N ASP A 64 -19.69 -18.19 9.74
CA ASP A 64 -20.24 -17.05 10.48
C ASP A 64 -19.88 -15.71 9.80
N MET A 65 -18.72 -15.64 9.15
CA MET A 65 -18.23 -14.43 8.50
C MET A 65 -19.04 -14.06 7.27
N ILE A 66 -19.51 -15.05 6.49
CA ILE A 66 -20.33 -14.78 5.31
C ILE A 66 -21.77 -14.39 5.65
N GLU A 67 -22.24 -14.67 6.87
CA GLU A 67 -23.51 -14.19 7.40
C GLU A 67 -23.45 -12.71 7.80
N CYS A 68 -22.25 -12.17 8.01
CA CYS A 68 -22.05 -10.73 8.17
C CYS A 68 -22.17 -10.03 6.82
N SER A 69 -22.70 -8.81 6.80
CA SER A 69 -22.57 -7.95 5.62
C SER A 69 -21.13 -7.42 5.52
N VAL A 70 -20.69 -7.08 4.30
CA VAL A 70 -19.39 -6.43 4.09
C VAL A 70 -19.30 -5.13 4.90
N ASP A 71 -20.40 -4.37 4.98
CA ASP A 71 -20.49 -3.14 5.77
C ASP A 71 -20.35 -3.40 7.27
N GLU A 72 -20.93 -4.48 7.80
CA GLU A 72 -20.79 -4.87 9.22
C GLU A 72 -19.33 -5.22 9.54
N ILE A 73 -18.68 -6.00 8.67
CA ILE A 73 -17.25 -6.31 8.82
C ILE A 73 -16.43 -5.01 8.76
N GLU A 74 -16.72 -4.14 7.79
CA GLU A 74 -16.04 -2.85 7.62
C GLU A 74 -16.15 -1.98 8.88
N ASP A 75 -17.35 -1.87 9.46
CA ASP A 75 -17.61 -1.09 10.67
C ASP A 75 -16.71 -1.55 11.83
N ILE A 76 -16.56 -2.86 12.00
CA ILE A 76 -15.72 -3.43 13.06
C ILE A 76 -14.24 -3.17 12.77
N ILE A 77 -13.79 -3.40 11.54
CA ILE A 77 -12.36 -3.30 11.18
C ILE A 77 -11.91 -1.91 10.76
N ARG A 78 -12.80 -0.91 10.72
CA ARG A 78 -12.52 0.48 10.33
C ARG A 78 -11.22 1.03 10.93
N PRO A 79 -10.90 0.82 12.22
CA PRO A 79 -9.66 1.32 12.81
C PRO A 79 -8.38 0.75 12.18
N CYS A 80 -8.44 -0.45 11.58
CA CYS A 80 -7.29 -1.11 10.96
C CYS A 80 -6.85 -0.48 9.63
N GLY A 81 -7.62 0.49 9.09
CA GLY A 81 -7.32 1.20 7.85
C GLY A 81 -7.49 0.31 6.61
N LEU A 82 -7.73 0.93 5.44
CA LEU A 82 -8.11 0.23 4.20
C LEU A 82 -9.34 -0.69 4.38
N ALA A 83 -10.23 -0.33 5.30
CA ALA A 83 -11.33 -1.17 5.74
C ALA A 83 -12.26 -1.62 4.61
N PRO A 84 -12.68 -0.78 3.64
CA PRO A 84 -13.57 -1.23 2.56
C PRO A 84 -13.00 -2.37 1.72
N ARG A 85 -11.69 -2.31 1.41
CA ARG A 85 -11.02 -3.37 0.65
C ARG A 85 -10.79 -4.61 1.51
N LYS A 86 -10.43 -4.42 2.78
CA LYS A 86 -10.18 -5.54 3.70
C LYS A 86 -11.47 -6.27 4.07
N SER A 87 -12.58 -5.58 4.27
CA SER A 87 -13.88 -6.20 4.60
C SER A 87 -14.40 -7.02 3.43
N ALA A 88 -14.34 -6.47 2.22
CA ALA A 88 -14.69 -7.18 1.00
C ALA A 88 -13.81 -8.43 0.83
N ALA A 89 -12.49 -8.31 1.00
CA ALA A 89 -11.56 -9.44 0.92
C ALA A 89 -11.83 -10.51 1.99
N ILE A 90 -12.05 -10.12 3.25
CA ILE A 90 -12.37 -11.06 4.35
C ILE A 90 -13.66 -11.83 4.07
N TRP A 91 -14.68 -11.15 3.56
CA TRP A 91 -15.94 -11.78 3.21
C TRP A 91 -15.79 -12.73 2.02
N GLU A 92 -15.15 -12.27 0.93
CA GLU A 92 -14.95 -13.04 -0.29
C GLU A 92 -14.05 -14.26 -0.07
N LEU A 93 -12.93 -14.10 0.64
CA LEU A 93 -12.06 -15.24 0.98
C LEU A 93 -12.83 -16.26 1.82
N SER A 94 -13.69 -15.82 2.75
CA SER A 94 -14.49 -16.74 3.56
C SER A 94 -15.48 -17.54 2.71
N GLN A 95 -16.06 -16.92 1.67
CA GLN A 95 -16.86 -17.66 0.68
C GLN A 95 -16.03 -18.69 -0.09
N ILE A 96 -14.82 -18.32 -0.52
CA ILE A 96 -13.93 -19.21 -1.26
C ILE A 96 -13.55 -20.42 -0.40
N LEU A 97 -13.21 -20.20 0.87
CA LEU A 97 -12.88 -21.27 1.81
C LEU A 97 -14.04 -22.27 1.94
N LEU A 98 -15.29 -21.79 2.10
CA LEU A 98 -16.46 -22.67 2.16
C LEU A 98 -16.71 -23.44 0.86
N LYS A 99 -16.62 -22.75 -0.29
CA LYS A 99 -16.96 -23.33 -1.60
C LYS A 99 -15.90 -24.30 -2.13
N LYS A 100 -14.62 -24.01 -1.93
CA LYS A 100 -13.49 -24.74 -2.54
C LYS A 100 -12.68 -25.56 -1.55
N HIS A 101 -12.61 -25.16 -0.28
CA HIS A 101 -11.72 -25.75 0.71
C HIS A 101 -12.47 -26.32 1.93
N GLY A 102 -13.80 -26.54 1.82
CA GLY A 102 -14.59 -27.15 2.90
C GLY A 102 -14.70 -26.32 4.18
N GLY A 103 -14.40 -25.02 4.12
CA GLY A 103 -14.36 -24.12 5.28
C GLY A 103 -13.04 -24.13 6.04
N GLU A 104 -12.00 -24.81 5.54
CA GLU A 104 -10.68 -24.83 6.13
C GLU A 104 -9.70 -23.94 5.36
N VAL A 105 -8.73 -23.35 6.07
CA VAL A 105 -7.64 -22.59 5.42
C VAL A 105 -6.70 -23.58 4.74
N PRO A 106 -6.40 -23.41 3.44
CA PRO A 106 -5.51 -24.33 2.73
C PRO A 106 -4.05 -24.16 3.21
N ASP A 107 -3.29 -25.25 3.17
CA ASP A 107 -1.88 -25.34 3.57
C ASP A 107 -0.93 -25.33 2.35
N THR A 108 -1.35 -24.73 1.24
CA THR A 108 -0.54 -24.58 0.04
C THR A 108 -0.39 -23.10 -0.35
N PHE A 109 0.77 -22.74 -0.91
CA PHE A 109 1.01 -21.37 -1.39
C PHE A 109 0.04 -20.98 -2.52
N GLU A 110 -0.20 -21.89 -3.46
CA GLU A 110 -1.06 -21.64 -4.62
C GLU A 110 -2.49 -21.29 -4.18
N ASP A 111 -3.06 -22.07 -3.26
CA ASP A 111 -4.42 -21.83 -2.79
C ASP A 111 -4.50 -20.61 -1.88
N LEU A 112 -3.51 -20.39 -1.01
CA LEU A 112 -3.49 -19.20 -0.14
C LEU A 112 -3.37 -17.92 -0.96
N GLU A 113 -2.49 -17.86 -1.95
CA GLU A 113 -2.29 -16.67 -2.80
C GLU A 113 -3.46 -16.40 -3.75
N ALA A 114 -4.31 -17.41 -4.01
CA ALA A 114 -5.55 -17.24 -4.74
C ALA A 114 -6.65 -16.53 -3.91
N LEU A 115 -6.48 -16.40 -2.58
CA LEU A 115 -7.43 -15.71 -1.72
C LEU A 115 -7.28 -14.17 -1.84
N PRO A 116 -8.38 -13.41 -1.92
CA PRO A 116 -8.32 -11.97 -2.01
C PRO A 116 -7.65 -11.36 -0.78
N GLY A 117 -6.75 -10.41 -1.01
CA GLY A 117 -5.97 -9.76 0.05
C GLY A 117 -4.78 -10.58 0.59
N VAL A 118 -4.53 -11.78 0.04
CA VAL A 118 -3.41 -12.65 0.45
C VAL A 118 -2.33 -12.64 -0.63
N GLY A 119 -1.30 -11.81 -0.44
CA GLY A 119 -0.09 -11.88 -1.26
C GLY A 119 0.94 -12.88 -0.71
N HIS A 120 2.03 -13.11 -1.46
CA HIS A 120 3.10 -14.06 -1.13
C HIS A 120 3.62 -13.95 0.32
N LYS A 121 3.80 -12.73 0.84
CA LYS A 121 4.21 -12.52 2.24
C LYS A 121 3.16 -13.01 3.24
N THR A 122 1.88 -12.71 2.99
CA THR A 122 0.77 -13.13 3.87
C THR A 122 0.66 -14.64 3.86
N ALA A 123 0.68 -15.26 2.67
CA ALA A 123 0.69 -16.72 2.52
C ALA A 123 1.88 -17.34 3.27
N SER A 124 3.09 -16.81 3.10
CA SER A 124 4.29 -17.29 3.81
C SER A 124 4.16 -17.22 5.33
N VAL A 125 3.54 -16.16 5.87
CA VAL A 125 3.32 -16.03 7.32
C VAL A 125 2.34 -17.10 7.80
N VAL A 126 1.24 -17.32 7.08
CA VAL A 126 0.25 -18.36 7.43
C VAL A 126 0.89 -19.75 7.34
N MET A 127 1.63 -20.05 6.27
CA MET A 127 2.39 -21.30 6.12
C MET A 127 3.33 -21.55 7.30
N ALA A 128 4.08 -20.53 7.72
CA ALA A 128 5.04 -20.65 8.82
C ALA A 128 4.38 -20.80 10.20
N GLN A 129 3.31 -20.04 10.45
CA GLN A 129 2.79 -19.81 11.80
C GLN A 129 1.53 -20.63 12.12
N ALA A 130 0.69 -20.94 11.12
CA ALA A 130 -0.47 -21.83 11.31
C ALA A 130 -0.11 -23.30 11.10
N PHE A 131 0.72 -23.60 10.10
CA PHE A 131 0.97 -24.97 9.64
C PHE A 131 2.40 -25.46 9.89
N GLU A 132 3.25 -24.64 10.48
CA GLU A 132 4.67 -24.94 10.77
C GLU A 132 5.49 -25.34 9.54
N HIS A 133 5.01 -25.02 8.33
CA HIS A 133 5.76 -25.25 7.11
C HIS A 133 6.96 -24.29 7.04
N PRO A 134 8.15 -24.75 6.64
CA PRO A 134 9.32 -23.88 6.52
C PRO A 134 9.09 -22.77 5.48
N ALA A 135 8.94 -21.54 5.94
CA ALA A 135 8.87 -20.34 5.11
C ALA A 135 9.67 -19.21 5.75
N PHE A 136 10.15 -18.28 4.91
CA PHE A 136 10.94 -17.14 5.36
C PHE A 136 10.32 -15.85 4.82
N PRO A 137 9.16 -15.42 5.33
CA PRO A 137 8.53 -14.20 4.85
C PRO A 137 9.46 -13.01 5.03
N VAL A 138 9.72 -12.25 3.98
CA VAL A 138 10.57 -11.04 4.06
C VAL A 138 9.69 -9.80 4.14
N ASP A 139 9.77 -9.10 5.26
CA ASP A 139 9.09 -7.82 5.47
C ASP A 139 10.08 -6.64 5.45
N THR A 140 9.60 -5.45 5.81
CA THR A 140 10.44 -4.24 5.85
C THR A 140 11.52 -4.27 6.94
N HIS A 141 11.33 -5.04 8.01
CA HIS A 141 12.35 -5.24 9.05
C HIS A 141 13.46 -6.12 8.50
N ILE A 142 13.10 -7.30 7.99
CA ILE A 142 14.04 -8.29 7.47
C ILE A 142 14.81 -7.71 6.28
N HIS A 143 14.13 -7.06 5.33
CA HIS A 143 14.80 -6.45 4.18
C HIS A 143 15.84 -5.40 4.62
N ARG A 144 15.50 -4.55 5.60
CA ARG A 144 16.42 -3.54 6.14
C ARG A 144 17.61 -4.20 6.86
N LEU A 145 17.35 -5.19 7.69
CA LEU A 145 18.37 -5.84 8.53
C LEU A 145 19.31 -6.71 7.71
N ALA A 146 18.79 -7.47 6.75
CA ALA A 146 19.58 -8.23 5.79
C ALA A 146 20.57 -7.32 5.06
N ARG A 147 20.13 -6.12 4.66
CA ARG A 147 21.01 -5.13 4.03
C ARG A 147 22.01 -4.52 5.02
N ARG A 148 21.57 -4.10 6.22
CA ARG A 148 22.44 -3.51 7.25
C ARG A 148 23.55 -4.47 7.70
N TRP A 149 23.24 -5.75 7.87
CA TRP A 149 24.18 -6.78 8.29
C TRP A 149 25.04 -7.32 7.13
N GLY A 150 24.69 -6.96 5.89
CA GLY A 150 25.34 -7.49 4.68
C GLY A 150 25.10 -8.97 4.52
N LEU A 151 23.91 -9.46 4.89
CA LEU A 151 23.44 -10.80 4.59
C LEU A 151 22.87 -10.91 3.17
N SER A 152 22.40 -9.78 2.61
CA SER A 152 21.91 -9.69 1.24
C SER A 152 22.21 -8.31 0.64
N GLU A 153 22.48 -8.29 -0.66
CA GLU A 153 22.51 -7.07 -1.49
C GLU A 153 21.26 -6.94 -2.38
N GLY A 154 20.26 -7.79 -2.13
CA GLY A 154 19.07 -7.89 -2.94
C GLY A 154 18.31 -6.58 -3.05
N LYS A 155 17.89 -6.27 -4.28
CA LYS A 155 17.10 -5.05 -4.57
C LYS A 155 15.60 -5.28 -4.39
N ASN A 156 15.17 -6.54 -4.33
CA ASN A 156 13.78 -6.94 -4.18
C ASN A 156 13.66 -8.06 -3.14
N VAL A 157 12.43 -8.26 -2.68
CA VAL A 157 12.07 -9.20 -1.61
C VAL A 157 12.45 -10.64 -1.96
N VAL A 158 12.20 -11.07 -3.20
CA VAL A 158 12.48 -12.44 -3.68
C VAL A 158 13.97 -12.77 -3.57
N GLN A 159 14.83 -11.83 -3.98
CA GLN A 159 16.27 -12.03 -3.87
C GLN A 159 16.73 -12.09 -2.41
N VAL A 160 16.24 -11.18 -1.56
CA VAL A 160 16.56 -11.19 -0.12
C VAL A 160 16.11 -12.51 0.51
N GLU A 161 14.94 -13.01 0.17
CA GLU A 161 14.44 -14.28 0.68
C GLU A 161 15.33 -15.45 0.28
N ASN A 162 15.73 -15.54 -0.99
CA ASN A 162 16.64 -16.58 -1.47
C ASN A 162 18.00 -16.51 -0.79
N ASP A 163 18.56 -15.31 -0.63
CA ASP A 163 19.85 -15.10 0.06
C ASP A 163 19.77 -15.57 1.52
N LEU A 164 18.70 -15.22 2.25
CA LEU A 164 18.54 -15.63 3.65
C LEU A 164 18.25 -17.13 3.79
N LYS A 165 17.46 -17.72 2.89
CA LYS A 165 17.22 -19.18 2.84
C LYS A 165 18.50 -19.97 2.59
N ALA A 166 19.44 -19.43 1.83
CA ALA A 166 20.75 -20.04 1.60
C ALA A 166 21.68 -19.94 2.83
N LEU A 167 21.46 -18.95 3.72
CA LEU A 167 22.32 -18.69 4.87
C LEU A 167 21.84 -19.36 6.17
N PHE A 168 20.54 -19.59 6.32
CA PHE A 168 19.96 -20.20 7.52
C PHE A 168 19.41 -21.60 7.23
N PRO A 169 19.57 -22.57 8.15
CA PRO A 169 19.00 -23.91 7.99
C PRO A 169 17.48 -23.88 7.84
N LYS A 170 16.94 -24.76 6.98
CA LYS A 170 15.51 -24.80 6.63
C LYS A 170 14.59 -24.98 7.84
N ASP A 171 14.99 -25.80 8.81
CA ASP A 171 14.26 -26.04 10.05
C ASP A 171 14.24 -24.83 11.00
N LYS A 172 15.04 -23.79 10.72
CA LYS A 172 15.12 -22.56 11.53
C LYS A 172 14.41 -21.37 10.89
N TRP A 173 13.94 -21.47 9.65
CA TRP A 173 13.40 -20.32 8.90
C TRP A 173 12.29 -19.57 9.64
N ASN A 174 11.28 -20.29 10.15
CA ASN A 174 10.13 -19.69 10.83
C ASN A 174 10.56 -18.92 12.09
N LYS A 175 11.49 -19.50 12.87
CA LYS A 175 12.02 -18.90 14.10
C LYS A 175 12.88 -17.68 13.78
N VAL A 176 13.85 -17.83 12.88
CA VAL A 176 14.77 -16.74 12.48
C VAL A 176 13.99 -15.56 11.88
N HIS A 177 12.94 -15.83 11.11
CA HIS A 177 12.01 -14.80 10.62
C HIS A 177 11.49 -13.90 11.76
N LEU A 178 10.93 -14.49 12.82
CA LEU A 178 10.41 -13.73 13.97
C LEU A 178 11.52 -13.06 14.78
N GLN A 179 12.65 -13.75 15.02
CA GLN A 179 13.77 -13.18 15.76
C GLN A 179 14.32 -11.90 15.10
N ILE A 180 14.44 -11.89 13.77
CA ILE A 180 14.89 -10.71 13.03
C ILE A 180 13.88 -9.57 13.14
N ILE A 181 12.58 -9.86 13.09
CA ILE A 181 11.53 -8.84 13.28
C ILE A 181 11.64 -8.23 14.68
N PHE A 182 11.78 -9.06 15.73
CA PHE A 182 11.90 -8.61 17.12
C PHE A 182 13.14 -7.74 17.32
N PHE A 183 14.29 -8.21 16.83
CA PHE A 183 15.53 -7.44 16.85
C PHE A 183 15.36 -6.08 16.14
N GLY A 184 14.68 -6.09 15.00
CA GLY A 184 14.39 -4.90 14.21
C GLY A 184 13.51 -3.87 14.90
N ARG A 185 12.63 -4.31 15.81
CA ARG A 185 11.75 -3.45 16.59
C ARG A 185 12.48 -2.87 17.81
N GLU A 186 13.26 -3.70 18.50
CA GLU A 186 13.90 -3.34 19.78
C GLU A 186 15.23 -2.60 19.59
N TYR A 187 16.15 -3.16 18.80
CA TYR A 187 17.53 -2.66 18.73
C TYR A 187 17.85 -1.91 17.44
N CYS A 188 17.11 -2.17 16.35
CA CYS A 188 17.50 -1.71 15.02
C CYS A 188 16.35 -1.04 14.25
N PRO A 189 15.78 0.05 14.79
CA PRO A 189 14.65 0.75 14.19
C PRO A 189 15.02 1.36 12.83
N ALA A 190 14.02 1.65 12.00
CA ALA A 190 14.25 2.29 10.71
C ALA A 190 14.78 3.73 10.88
N ARG A 191 14.21 4.48 11.82
CA ARG A 191 14.59 5.86 12.18
C ARG A 191 15.31 5.86 13.52
N GLY A 192 16.17 6.85 13.75
CA GLY A 192 16.88 6.98 15.03
C GLY A 192 17.91 5.89 15.37
N HIS A 193 18.12 4.88 14.52
CA HIS A 193 19.09 3.81 14.79
C HIS A 193 20.50 4.32 15.07
N ASN A 194 21.05 3.90 16.21
CA ASN A 194 22.45 4.06 16.59
C ASN A 194 23.22 2.77 16.29
N PRO A 195 24.10 2.74 15.26
CA PRO A 195 24.82 1.51 14.92
C PRO A 195 25.84 1.07 15.97
N GLU A 196 26.34 1.98 16.80
CA GLU A 196 27.37 1.70 17.81
C GLU A 196 26.79 0.98 19.03
N GLU A 197 25.57 1.33 19.42
CA GLU A 197 24.83 0.69 20.52
C GLU A 197 24.05 -0.57 20.08
N CYS A 198 23.85 -0.76 18.78
CA CYS A 198 23.13 -1.92 18.28
C CYS A 198 23.96 -3.21 18.42
N PRO A 199 23.47 -4.26 19.12
CA PRO A 199 24.24 -5.46 19.41
C PRO A 199 24.83 -6.18 18.20
N ILE A 200 24.14 -6.11 17.05
CA ILE A 200 24.59 -6.77 15.82
C ILE A 200 25.25 -5.77 14.86
N CYS A 201 24.68 -4.57 14.67
CA CYS A 201 25.25 -3.61 13.71
C CYS A 201 26.62 -3.07 14.12
N SER A 202 26.95 -3.04 15.42
CA SER A 202 28.23 -2.57 15.94
C SER A 202 29.43 -3.36 15.38
N TRP A 203 29.24 -4.64 15.06
CA TRP A 203 30.31 -5.50 14.53
C TRP A 203 29.99 -6.12 13.15
N ALA A 204 28.71 -6.33 12.82
CA ALA A 204 28.29 -6.93 11.55
C ALA A 204 27.88 -5.90 10.49
N GLY A 205 27.62 -4.66 10.91
CA GLY A 205 27.07 -3.59 10.10
C GLY A 205 27.94 -3.22 8.90
N VAL A 206 27.32 -3.08 7.72
CA VAL A 206 28.01 -2.61 6.52
C VAL A 206 28.18 -1.10 6.60
N LYS A 207 29.42 -0.63 6.80
CA LYS A 207 29.76 0.78 7.02
C LYS A 207 29.19 1.70 5.92
N SER A 208 29.33 1.33 4.64
CA SER A 208 28.81 2.11 3.52
C SER A 208 27.27 2.25 3.54
N VAL A 209 26.56 1.21 3.96
CA VAL A 209 25.08 1.23 4.11
C VAL A 209 24.68 2.15 5.26
N LEU A 210 25.30 1.98 6.42
CA LEU A 210 24.99 2.77 7.62
C LEU A 210 25.34 4.26 7.44
N ASP A 211 26.46 4.56 6.79
CA ASP A 211 26.88 5.94 6.50
C ASP A 211 25.98 6.61 5.47
N ALA A 212 25.51 5.88 4.45
CA ALA A 212 24.56 6.40 3.48
C ALA A 212 23.21 6.76 4.15
N GLU A 213 22.74 5.96 5.10
CA GLU A 213 21.54 6.26 5.89
C GLU A 213 21.73 7.49 6.80
N LYS A 214 22.92 7.66 7.41
CA LYS A 214 23.27 8.87 8.18
C LYS A 214 23.32 10.12 7.30
N LYS A 215 23.86 10.03 6.07
CA LYS A 215 23.95 11.16 5.12
C LYS A 215 22.59 11.58 4.57
N LYS A 216 21.65 10.65 4.34
CA LYS A 216 20.27 10.99 3.99
C LYS A 216 19.57 11.85 5.06
N LYS A 217 19.98 11.76 6.33
CA LYS A 217 19.49 12.61 7.43
C LYS A 217 20.16 14.00 7.52
N LYS A 218 21.38 14.16 6.99
CA LYS A 218 22.19 15.39 7.13
C LYS A 218 22.13 16.35 5.93
N LYS A 219 21.38 16.04 4.86
CA LYS A 219 21.28 16.96 3.71
C LYS A 219 20.51 18.22 4.15
N PRO A 220 21.15 19.42 4.17
CA PRO A 220 20.41 20.65 4.40
C PRO A 220 19.50 20.87 3.21
N THR A 221 18.26 21.30 3.45
CA THR A 221 17.50 22.05 2.44
C THR A 221 18.38 23.23 2.01
N LYS A 222 18.82 23.25 0.75
CA LYS A 222 19.52 24.40 0.20
C LYS A 222 18.57 25.60 0.32
N LYS A 223 18.90 26.57 1.17
CA LYS A 223 18.46 27.95 0.99
C LYS A 223 19.16 28.44 -0.28
N ASP A 224 18.39 28.75 -1.30
CA ASP A 224 18.91 29.29 -2.55
C ASP A 224 19.46 30.71 -2.32
N THR A 225 20.78 30.80 -2.14
CA THR A 225 21.49 32.04 -2.40
C THR A 225 21.56 32.22 -3.92
N ILE A 226 20.76 33.16 -4.43
CA ILE A 226 20.72 33.56 -5.84
C ILE A 226 22.10 34.09 -6.26
N PRO A 227 22.77 33.52 -7.27
CA PRO A 227 23.91 34.17 -7.92
C PRO A 227 23.37 35.23 -8.89
N THR A 228 23.70 36.49 -8.63
CA THR A 228 23.41 37.61 -9.53
C THR A 228 24.15 37.43 -10.87
N LYS A 229 23.40 37.21 -11.94
CA LYS A 229 23.93 37.17 -13.32
C LYS A 229 24.36 38.57 -13.75
N LYS A 230 25.65 38.72 -14.06
CA LYS A 230 26.17 39.81 -14.89
C LYS A 230 25.60 39.68 -16.30
N THR A 231 25.09 40.80 -16.79
CA THR A 231 24.52 41.03 -18.11
C THR A 231 25.59 40.90 -19.20
N ALA A 232 25.34 40.09 -20.21
CA ALA A 232 26.06 40.14 -21.48
C ALA A 232 25.04 40.06 -22.64
N THR A 233 24.80 41.22 -23.24
CA THR A 233 24.13 41.40 -24.52
C THR A 233 25.02 40.91 -25.65
N LYS A 234 24.46 40.18 -26.64
CA LYS A 234 24.55 40.54 -28.07
C LYS A 234 23.90 39.51 -29.01
N LYS A 235 23.04 40.09 -29.85
CA LYS A 235 22.84 39.90 -31.30
C LYS A 235 22.70 38.50 -31.90
N ALA A 236 21.53 38.36 -32.53
CA ALA A 236 21.21 37.46 -33.62
C ALA A 236 22.17 37.58 -34.81
N ALA A 237 22.44 36.44 -35.44
CA ALA A 237 22.77 36.35 -36.86
C ALA A 237 22.18 35.05 -37.42
N ALA A 238 21.46 35.21 -38.54
CA ALA A 238 20.86 34.15 -39.32
C ALA A 238 21.91 33.26 -39.99
N LYS A 239 21.57 31.99 -40.24
CA LYS A 239 21.96 31.30 -41.47
C LYS A 239 21.08 30.10 -41.78
N THR A 240 20.44 30.23 -42.94
CA THR A 240 19.86 29.24 -43.84
C THR A 240 20.71 27.98 -43.98
N THR A 241 20.09 26.79 -44.13
CA THR A 241 20.40 25.83 -45.22
C THR A 241 19.54 24.55 -45.19
N THR A 242 18.78 24.39 -46.28
CA THR A 242 18.57 23.17 -47.09
C THR A 242 18.30 21.81 -46.46
N LYS A 243 17.03 21.41 -46.66
CA LYS A 243 16.53 20.09 -47.08
C LYS A 243 17.55 19.21 -47.82
N LYS A 244 17.71 17.95 -47.38
CA LYS A 244 18.04 16.82 -48.28
C LYS A 244 17.30 15.56 -47.83
N THR A 245 16.36 15.16 -48.67
CA THR A 245 15.67 13.88 -48.72
C THR A 245 16.61 12.78 -49.16
N THR A 246 16.53 11.60 -48.53
CA THR A 246 16.80 10.31 -49.19
C THR A 246 15.88 9.23 -48.66
N LYS A 247 15.37 8.47 -49.63
CA LYS A 247 14.39 7.38 -49.60
C LYS A 247 15.17 6.10 -49.84
N LYS A 248 14.91 5.01 -49.10
CA LYS A 248 15.16 3.59 -49.50
C LYS A 248 14.59 2.66 -48.42
N THR A 249 13.47 1.97 -48.65
CA THR A 249 13.26 0.66 -49.34
C THR A 249 13.37 -0.56 -48.41
N THR A 250 12.22 -1.22 -48.24
CA THR A 250 11.94 -2.68 -48.32
C THR A 250 12.81 -3.66 -47.54
N ALA A 251 12.16 -4.50 -46.72
CA ALA A 251 11.98 -5.93 -47.02
C ALA A 251 11.05 -6.59 -45.98
N ALA A 252 10.05 -7.32 -46.49
CA ALA A 252 9.20 -8.23 -45.73
C ALA A 252 9.89 -9.61 -45.60
N LYS A 253 9.61 -10.33 -44.51
CA LYS A 253 9.68 -11.79 -44.49
C LYS A 253 8.60 -12.35 -43.56
N LYS A 254 7.95 -13.40 -44.07
CA LYS A 254 6.76 -14.12 -43.59
C LYS A 254 7.18 -15.56 -43.31
N ALA A 255 6.71 -16.17 -42.21
CA ALA A 255 6.56 -17.63 -42.03
C ALA A 255 5.73 -17.84 -40.74
N THR A 256 4.46 -18.22 -40.76
CA THR A 256 3.82 -19.54 -40.98
C THR A 256 3.87 -20.48 -39.76
N THR A 257 2.71 -20.54 -39.08
CA THR A 257 1.98 -21.66 -38.46
C THR A 257 2.61 -23.05 -38.33
N THR A 258 2.39 -23.70 -37.19
CA THR A 258 1.78 -25.06 -37.13
C THR A 258 1.22 -25.40 -35.76
N THR A 259 -0.02 -25.88 -35.76
CA THR A 259 -0.77 -26.55 -34.70
C THR A 259 -0.41 -28.04 -34.66
N LYS A 260 -0.50 -28.68 -33.48
CA LYS A 260 -1.09 -30.03 -33.38
C LYS A 260 -1.48 -30.43 -31.96
N GLU A 261 -2.72 -30.86 -31.89
CA GLU A 261 -3.48 -31.54 -30.85
C GLU A 261 -3.18 -33.05 -30.86
N THR A 262 -3.21 -33.74 -29.70
CA THR A 262 -3.89 -35.05 -29.50
C THR A 262 -3.72 -35.58 -28.06
N ALA A 263 -4.83 -36.06 -27.49
CA ALA A 263 -4.97 -36.83 -26.26
C ALA A 263 -5.02 -38.37 -26.58
N PRO A 264 -5.59 -39.26 -25.73
CA PRO A 264 -5.19 -39.71 -24.38
C PRO A 264 -5.03 -41.27 -24.33
N LYS A 265 -4.58 -41.87 -23.20
CA LYS A 265 -4.92 -43.28 -22.87
C LYS A 265 -4.61 -43.72 -21.42
N LYS A 266 -5.68 -44.21 -20.78
CA LYS A 266 -5.87 -45.44 -19.97
C LYS A 266 -5.12 -45.69 -18.64
N SER A 267 -5.96 -46.02 -17.66
CA SER A 267 -5.81 -46.73 -16.38
C SER A 267 -5.11 -48.10 -16.48
N PRO A 268 -4.72 -48.71 -15.34
CA PRO A 268 -5.59 -49.75 -14.75
C PRO A 268 -5.62 -49.83 -13.20
N THR A 269 -6.64 -50.56 -12.73
CA THR A 269 -7.09 -50.89 -11.38
C THR A 269 -6.37 -52.09 -10.74
N LYS A 270 -6.33 -52.17 -9.40
CA LYS A 270 -6.41 -53.39 -8.52
C LYS A 270 -6.55 -52.92 -7.05
N THR A 271 -7.66 -53.15 -6.30
CA THR A 271 -8.02 -54.31 -5.44
C THR A 271 -6.83 -54.84 -4.60
N THR A 272 -6.84 -55.09 -3.28
CA THR A 272 -7.80 -55.57 -2.24
C THR A 272 -7.04 -55.40 -0.89
N THR A 273 -7.56 -55.13 0.32
CA THR A 273 -8.20 -56.08 1.26
C THR A 273 -8.32 -55.42 2.64
N THR A 274 -9.41 -55.74 3.31
CA THR A 274 -9.84 -55.58 4.70
C THR A 274 -8.80 -55.89 5.81
N THR A 275 -8.84 -55.13 6.92
CA THR A 275 -8.93 -55.70 8.28
C THR A 275 -9.44 -54.70 9.33
N LYS A 276 -10.21 -55.26 10.26
CA LYS A 276 -11.03 -54.64 11.30
C LYS A 276 -10.40 -54.96 12.66
N LYS A 277 -10.26 -53.97 13.56
CA LYS A 277 -10.22 -54.14 15.05
C LYS A 277 -10.31 -52.76 15.71
N THR A 278 -11.49 -52.28 16.11
CA THR A 278 -12.17 -52.37 17.44
C THR A 278 -11.37 -51.99 18.70
N SER A 279 -11.94 -50.99 19.40
CA SER A 279 -11.96 -50.72 20.85
C SER A 279 -10.66 -50.17 21.47
N THR A 280 -10.68 -49.18 22.38
CA THR A 280 -11.54 -49.05 23.57
C THR A 280 -11.66 -47.60 24.07
N LYS A 281 -12.88 -47.25 24.52
CA LYS A 281 -13.18 -46.20 25.50
C LYS A 281 -12.44 -46.43 26.82
N LYS A 282 -12.03 -45.36 27.51
CA LYS A 282 -12.09 -45.29 28.98
C LYS A 282 -12.38 -43.86 29.45
N SER A 283 -13.14 -43.81 30.53
CA SER A 283 -13.89 -42.70 31.09
C SER A 283 -13.27 -42.22 32.41
N SER A 284 -13.62 -40.99 32.80
CA SER A 284 -13.59 -40.41 34.16
C SER A 284 -12.20 -39.96 34.66
N LYS A 285 -12.03 -38.91 35.47
CA LYS A 285 -12.90 -38.42 36.55
C LYS A 285 -12.58 -36.96 36.92
N THR A 286 -13.61 -36.28 37.42
CA THR A 286 -13.65 -34.97 38.08
C THR A 286 -12.92 -34.96 39.42
N THR A 287 -12.22 -33.87 39.78
CA THR A 287 -12.05 -33.44 41.19
C THR A 287 -11.90 -31.92 41.31
N THR A 288 -12.76 -31.38 42.16
CA THR A 288 -12.86 -30.02 42.71
C THR A 288 -11.89 -29.73 43.85
N LYS A 289 -11.45 -28.46 43.99
CA LYS A 289 -11.16 -27.66 45.23
C LYS A 289 -10.20 -26.52 44.83
N ALA A 290 -10.13 -25.33 45.42
CA ALA A 290 -10.96 -24.47 46.27
C ALA A 290 -10.15 -23.16 46.40
N ALA A 291 -10.82 -22.02 46.55
CA ALA A 291 -10.21 -20.68 46.71
C ALA A 291 -9.47 -20.49 48.05
N PRO A 292 -8.69 -19.40 48.17
CA PRO A 292 -8.78 -18.63 49.42
C PRO A 292 -8.83 -17.09 49.26
N SER A 293 -9.74 -16.53 50.07
CA SER A 293 -9.63 -15.34 50.93
C SER A 293 -9.42 -13.94 50.37
N LYS A 294 -10.45 -13.13 50.63
CA LYS A 294 -10.53 -11.66 50.65
C LYS A 294 -9.53 -11.03 51.64
N ARG A 295 -8.97 -9.88 51.28
CA ARG A 295 -8.58 -8.79 52.20
C ARG A 295 -8.93 -7.45 51.56
N THR A 296 -9.74 -6.66 52.25
CA THR A 296 -10.03 -5.24 51.96
C THR A 296 -8.90 -4.38 52.57
N PRO A 297 -8.59 -3.20 52.00
CA PRO A 297 -8.85 -2.00 52.80
C PRO A 297 -9.26 -0.73 52.02
N ALA A 298 -9.95 0.13 52.78
CA ALA A 298 -10.00 1.60 52.76
C ALA A 298 -10.66 2.36 51.60
N LYS A 299 -11.78 3.02 51.95
CA LYS A 299 -12.43 4.12 51.24
C LYS A 299 -11.49 5.33 51.16
N SER A 300 -11.33 5.87 49.95
CA SER A 300 -10.85 7.24 49.71
C SER A 300 -11.95 8.01 48.99
N THR A 301 -12.42 9.07 49.62
CA THR A 301 -13.43 10.00 49.09
C THR A 301 -12.77 11.03 48.18
N THR A 302 -13.05 10.98 46.89
CA THR A 302 -12.78 12.09 45.97
C THR A 302 -14.09 12.55 45.34
N LYS A 303 -14.42 13.82 45.57
CA LYS A 303 -15.59 14.54 45.05
C LYS A 303 -15.69 14.38 43.52
N ALA A 304 -16.87 14.00 43.04
CA ALA A 304 -17.17 13.91 41.62
C ALA A 304 -17.25 15.31 40.99
N VAL A 305 -16.43 15.54 39.96
CA VAL A 305 -16.57 16.65 39.01
C VAL A 305 -17.77 16.35 38.09
N PRO A 306 -18.61 17.32 37.72
CA PRO A 306 -19.78 17.05 36.88
C PRO A 306 -19.34 16.52 35.52
N LYS A 307 -19.93 15.41 35.07
CA LYS A 307 -19.71 14.85 33.73
C LYS A 307 -20.19 15.86 32.68
N GLN A 308 -19.26 16.37 31.89
CA GLN A 308 -19.59 17.08 30.65
C GLN A 308 -20.41 16.15 29.74
N ALA A 309 -21.48 16.71 29.16
CA ALA A 309 -22.32 16.04 28.20
C ALA A 309 -21.47 15.51 27.03
N ALA A 310 -21.73 14.26 26.63
CA ALA A 310 -21.04 13.59 25.54
C ALA A 310 -21.11 14.43 24.26
N SER A 311 -19.97 14.92 23.79
CA SER A 311 -19.85 15.52 22.47
C SER A 311 -20.16 14.46 21.42
N LYS A 312 -21.05 14.77 20.48
CA LYS A 312 -21.24 13.95 19.27
C LYS A 312 -19.88 13.78 18.62
N LYS A 313 -19.40 12.54 18.47
CA LYS A 313 -18.18 12.21 17.71
C LYS A 313 -18.33 12.81 16.31
N VAL A 314 -17.48 13.77 15.98
CA VAL A 314 -17.29 14.25 14.62
C VAL A 314 -16.50 13.16 13.90
N GLU A 315 -17.06 12.58 12.83
CA GLU A 315 -16.32 11.63 11.99
C GLU A 315 -15.09 12.34 11.40
N GLU A 316 -13.91 11.72 11.54
CA GLU A 316 -12.67 12.26 10.97
C GLU A 316 -12.71 12.14 9.44
N PRO A 317 -12.36 13.20 8.67
CA PRO A 317 -12.41 13.16 7.22
C PRO A 317 -11.37 12.17 6.66
N THR A 318 -11.74 11.49 5.57
CA THR A 318 -10.81 10.58 4.89
C THR A 318 -9.76 11.39 4.12
N LEU A 319 -8.48 11.14 4.38
CA LEU A 319 -7.36 11.75 3.67
C LEU A 319 -6.94 10.89 2.47
N TRP A 320 -6.99 11.48 1.28
CA TRP A 320 -6.62 10.85 0.02
C TRP A 320 -5.40 11.53 -0.59
N SER A 321 -4.38 10.77 -0.98
CA SER A 321 -3.25 11.29 -1.76
C SER A 321 -3.40 10.84 -3.22
N ILE A 322 -3.56 11.82 -4.10
CA ILE A 322 -3.94 11.64 -5.51
C ILE A 322 -2.86 12.24 -6.39
N ALA A 323 -2.44 11.52 -7.43
CA ALA A 323 -1.60 12.07 -8.49
C ALA A 323 -2.48 12.53 -9.64
N VAL A 324 -2.41 13.82 -9.98
CA VAL A 324 -3.20 14.46 -11.03
C VAL A 324 -2.28 14.82 -12.20
N GLY A 325 -2.65 14.42 -13.41
CA GLY A 325 -1.88 14.66 -14.62
C GLY A 325 -2.45 15.78 -15.47
N VAL A 326 -1.74 16.92 -15.55
CA VAL A 326 -2.04 17.98 -16.51
C VAL A 326 -1.32 17.67 -17.82
N VAL A 327 -2.02 17.04 -18.75
CA VAL A 327 -1.45 16.69 -20.06
C VAL A 327 -1.64 17.84 -21.05
N MET A 328 -0.54 18.43 -21.53
CA MET A 328 -0.56 19.57 -22.44
C MET A 328 -0.12 19.20 -23.87
N TYR A 329 -0.94 19.55 -24.86
CA TYR A 329 -0.58 19.40 -26.27
C TYR A 329 -1.20 20.47 -27.17
N ARG A 330 -0.37 21.17 -27.96
CA ARG A 330 -0.80 22.25 -28.89
C ARG A 330 -1.73 23.27 -28.22
N ARG A 331 -1.39 23.69 -26.99
CA ARG A 331 -2.17 24.62 -26.14
C ARG A 331 -3.57 24.11 -25.77
N LYS A 332 -3.74 22.80 -25.72
CA LYS A 332 -4.92 22.14 -25.20
C LYS A 332 -4.56 21.29 -23.99
N VAL A 333 -5.51 21.19 -23.07
CA VAL A 333 -5.47 20.33 -21.87
C VAL A 333 -6.33 19.10 -22.14
N LEU A 334 -5.87 17.94 -21.70
CA LEU A 334 -6.65 16.70 -21.73
C LEU A 334 -7.56 16.64 -20.50
N MET A 335 -8.84 16.33 -20.71
CA MET A 335 -9.83 16.20 -19.64
C MET A 335 -10.58 14.87 -19.77
N ILE A 336 -11.06 14.34 -18.64
CA ILE A 336 -11.94 13.17 -18.55
C ILE A 336 -13.26 13.52 -17.88
N LYS A 337 -14.36 12.95 -18.36
CA LYS A 337 -15.67 13.07 -17.74
C LYS A 337 -15.85 11.96 -16.70
N ARG A 338 -16.01 12.35 -15.43
CA ARG A 338 -15.98 11.41 -14.30
C ARG A 338 -17.18 10.47 -14.28
N ALA A 339 -16.92 9.16 -14.21
CA ALA A 339 -17.97 8.14 -14.10
C ALA A 339 -18.39 7.82 -12.64
N ARG A 340 -17.55 8.17 -11.66
CA ARG A 340 -17.73 7.84 -10.23
C ARG A 340 -17.74 9.08 -9.35
N GLU A 341 -18.29 8.96 -8.15
CA GLU A 341 -18.22 10.00 -7.11
C GLU A 341 -16.80 10.08 -6.51
N PRO A 342 -16.38 11.22 -5.95
CA PRO A 342 -17.06 12.53 -6.01
C PRO A 342 -17.06 13.09 -7.44
N TYR A 343 -17.93 14.07 -7.72
CA TYR A 343 -18.00 14.80 -9.00
C TYR A 343 -18.46 14.01 -10.23
N LYS A 344 -19.28 12.97 -10.04
CA LYS A 344 -19.81 12.17 -11.16
C LYS A 344 -20.51 13.07 -12.19
N GLY A 345 -20.10 12.93 -13.46
CA GLY A 345 -20.66 13.66 -14.60
C GLY A 345 -19.94 14.97 -14.96
N LEU A 346 -19.04 15.48 -14.11
CA LEU A 346 -18.23 16.67 -14.39
C LEU A 346 -16.94 16.29 -15.13
N TRP A 347 -16.42 17.24 -15.93
CA TRP A 347 -15.09 17.17 -16.51
C TRP A 347 -14.02 17.44 -15.46
N ALA A 348 -12.99 16.62 -15.42
CA ALA A 348 -11.89 16.70 -14.46
C ALA A 348 -10.54 16.48 -15.14
N LEU A 349 -9.48 16.93 -14.47
CA LEU A 349 -8.13 16.51 -14.80
C LEU A 349 -8.00 15.00 -14.50
N PRO A 350 -7.46 14.21 -15.44
CA PRO A 350 -7.25 12.78 -15.22
C PRO A 350 -6.23 12.54 -14.10
N GLY A 351 -6.47 11.50 -13.31
CA GLY A 351 -5.66 11.22 -12.13
C GLY A 351 -6.34 10.32 -11.11
N GLY A 352 -5.52 9.71 -10.27
CA GLY A 352 -5.99 8.71 -9.33
C GLY A 352 -5.06 8.51 -8.15
N LYS A 353 -5.40 7.52 -7.34
CA LYS A 353 -4.76 7.31 -6.05
C LYS A 353 -3.32 6.83 -6.25
N ILE A 354 -2.39 7.41 -5.49
CA ILE A 354 -1.02 6.90 -5.45
C ILE A 354 -1.04 5.53 -4.75
N GLU A 355 -0.62 4.49 -5.46
CA GLU A 355 -0.61 3.13 -4.93
C GLU A 355 0.58 2.85 -4.01
N ALA A 356 0.48 1.75 -3.28
CA ALA A 356 1.56 1.34 -2.39
C ALA A 356 2.81 0.95 -3.21
N ASN A 357 3.96 1.54 -2.87
CA ASN A 357 5.24 1.36 -3.55
C ASN A 357 5.35 1.99 -4.94
N GLU A 358 4.50 2.97 -5.25
CA GLU A 358 4.56 3.74 -6.48
C GLU A 358 5.07 5.17 -6.17
N PHE A 359 5.89 5.75 -7.06
CA PHE A 359 6.18 7.17 -6.98
C PHE A 359 5.01 7.98 -7.54
N MET A 360 4.73 9.14 -6.96
CA MET A 360 3.71 10.08 -7.43
C MET A 360 3.73 10.32 -8.96
N VAL A 361 4.93 10.42 -9.56
CA VAL A 361 5.09 10.61 -11.01
C VAL A 361 4.67 9.37 -11.79
N ASP A 362 4.99 8.18 -11.29
CA ASP A 362 4.60 6.91 -11.92
C ASP A 362 3.09 6.73 -11.84
N ALA A 363 2.48 7.08 -10.69
CA ALA A 363 1.03 7.09 -10.51
C ALA A 363 0.36 8.01 -11.52
N ALA A 364 0.84 9.26 -11.68
CA ALA A 364 0.29 10.17 -12.68
C ALA A 364 0.37 9.57 -14.10
N ILE A 365 1.51 8.99 -14.49
CA ILE A 365 1.68 8.39 -15.82
C ILE A 365 0.77 7.17 -16.02
N ARG A 366 0.64 6.30 -15.01
CA ARG A 366 -0.21 5.11 -15.04
C ARG A 366 -1.68 5.51 -15.16
N GLU A 367 -2.16 6.42 -14.34
CA GLU A 367 -3.55 6.89 -14.35
C GLU A 367 -3.91 7.53 -15.70
N ILE A 368 -3.04 8.37 -16.28
CA ILE A 368 -3.28 8.87 -17.65
C ILE A 368 -3.41 7.71 -18.65
N LYS A 369 -2.56 6.70 -18.54
CA LYS A 369 -2.57 5.57 -19.47
C LYS A 369 -3.84 4.74 -19.33
N GLU A 370 -4.28 4.48 -18.11
CA GLU A 370 -5.48 3.72 -17.79
C GLU A 370 -6.75 4.48 -18.21
N GLU A 371 -6.90 5.72 -17.77
CA GLU A 371 -8.12 6.51 -17.99
C GLU A 371 -8.27 7.00 -19.44
N THR A 372 -7.16 7.26 -20.14
CA THR A 372 -7.20 7.92 -21.47
C THR A 372 -6.56 7.09 -22.59
N GLY A 373 -5.87 6.00 -22.26
CA GLY A 373 -5.07 5.22 -23.22
C GLY A 373 -3.78 5.91 -23.69
N LEU A 374 -3.55 7.17 -23.29
CA LEU A 374 -2.50 8.01 -23.84
C LEU A 374 -1.14 7.72 -23.18
N ASP A 375 -0.14 7.38 -23.98
CA ASP A 375 1.24 7.33 -23.50
C ASP A 375 1.80 8.73 -23.32
N VAL A 376 2.27 9.02 -22.10
CA VAL A 376 2.83 10.32 -21.70
C VAL A 376 4.21 10.18 -21.07
N SER A 377 4.91 11.30 -20.96
CA SER A 377 6.14 11.46 -20.18
C SER A 377 6.01 12.64 -19.23
N PHE A 378 6.61 12.51 -18.05
CA PHE A 378 6.71 13.60 -17.07
C PHE A 378 7.52 14.78 -17.62
N GLU A 379 7.03 15.99 -17.38
CA GLU A 379 7.70 17.24 -17.73
C GLU A 379 8.09 18.02 -16.47
N ASP A 380 7.14 18.26 -15.56
CA ASP A 380 7.39 19.05 -14.35
C ASP A 380 6.41 18.74 -13.20
N TYR A 381 6.78 19.07 -11.96
CA TYR A 381 5.88 19.04 -10.81
C TYR A 381 5.40 20.46 -10.51
N LEU A 382 4.12 20.72 -10.74
CA LEU A 382 3.54 22.06 -10.62
C LEU A 382 3.25 22.42 -9.16
N GLY A 383 2.92 21.44 -8.32
CA GLY A 383 2.68 21.70 -6.91
C GLY A 383 1.63 20.80 -6.27
N LEU A 384 1.13 21.25 -5.12
CA LEU A 384 0.16 20.54 -4.29
C LEU A 384 -1.11 21.37 -4.11
N VAL A 385 -2.28 20.73 -4.22
CA VAL A 385 -3.55 21.32 -3.77
C VAL A 385 -4.13 20.48 -2.64
N SER A 386 -4.37 21.12 -1.49
CA SER A 386 -5.10 20.56 -0.36
C SER A 386 -6.58 20.92 -0.51
N GLU A 387 -7.38 19.99 -1.01
CA GLU A 387 -8.82 20.18 -1.25
C GLU A 387 -9.66 19.58 -0.13
N HIS A 388 -10.55 20.38 0.45
CA HIS A 388 -11.58 19.92 1.37
C HIS A 388 -12.94 19.91 0.69
N LEU A 389 -13.56 18.74 0.60
CA LEU A 389 -14.94 18.60 0.17
C LEU A 389 -15.85 18.64 1.40
N ILE A 390 -16.61 19.73 1.54
CA ILE A 390 -17.55 19.96 2.63
C ILE A 390 -18.95 19.51 2.22
N GLU A 391 -19.56 18.64 3.02
CA GLU A 391 -20.95 18.25 2.92
C GLU A 391 -21.62 18.35 4.31
N LYS A 392 -22.85 18.86 4.38
CA LYS A 392 -23.59 19.04 5.65
C LYS A 392 -22.80 19.80 6.74
N LYS A 393 -22.00 20.80 6.35
CA LYS A 393 -21.13 21.62 7.21
C LYS A 393 -19.96 20.88 7.88
N ALA A 394 -19.62 19.68 7.42
CA ALA A 394 -18.44 18.94 7.85
C ALA A 394 -17.55 18.63 6.63
N ILE A 395 -16.24 18.51 6.85
CA ILE A 395 -15.33 17.98 5.82
C ILE A 395 -15.65 16.50 5.68
N HIS A 396 -16.11 16.10 4.50
CA HIS A 396 -16.41 14.72 4.16
C HIS A 396 -15.14 14.03 3.64
N ASP A 397 -14.45 14.67 2.70
CA ASP A 397 -13.18 14.20 2.14
C ASP A 397 -12.11 15.30 2.16
N HIS A 398 -10.87 14.87 2.37
CA HIS A 398 -9.68 15.71 2.22
C HIS A 398 -8.77 15.08 1.15
N PHE A 399 -8.58 15.77 0.03
CA PHE A 399 -7.66 15.35 -1.03
C PHE A 399 -6.36 16.16 -0.99
N LEU A 400 -5.23 15.45 -1.11
CA LEU A 400 -3.91 16.00 -1.40
C LEU A 400 -3.60 15.69 -2.87
N LEU A 401 -3.88 16.66 -3.73
CA LEU A 401 -3.72 16.57 -5.18
C LEU A 401 -2.30 16.99 -5.57
N HIS A 402 -1.51 16.02 -6.00
CA HIS A 402 -0.16 16.24 -6.51
C HIS A 402 -0.21 16.50 -8.02
N ILE A 403 0.07 17.74 -8.43
CA ILE A 403 -0.14 18.19 -9.80
C ILE A 403 1.13 18.00 -10.63
N CYS A 404 1.07 17.12 -11.63
CA CYS A 404 2.17 16.81 -12.53
C CYS A 404 1.87 17.33 -13.94
N ARG A 405 2.77 18.14 -14.51
CA ARG A 405 2.73 18.49 -15.93
C ARG A 405 3.28 17.33 -16.75
N LEU A 406 2.49 16.86 -17.71
CA LEU A 406 2.78 15.70 -18.55
C LEU A 406 2.68 16.07 -20.02
N LYS A 407 3.43 15.35 -20.86
CA LYS A 407 3.44 15.56 -22.31
C LYS A 407 3.17 14.26 -23.07
N PRO A 408 2.32 14.26 -24.11
CA PRO A 408 2.11 13.07 -24.92
C PRO A 408 3.38 12.62 -25.64
N LYS A 409 3.64 11.31 -25.63
CA LYS A 409 4.71 10.71 -26.44
C LYS A 409 4.34 10.80 -27.92
N LYS A 410 5.36 10.88 -28.80
CA LYS A 410 5.14 11.02 -30.24
C LYS A 410 4.36 9.82 -30.79
N GLY A 411 3.23 10.10 -31.45
CA GLY A 411 2.40 9.09 -32.10
C GLY A 411 1.38 8.42 -31.18
N SER A 412 1.30 8.79 -29.90
CA SER A 412 0.22 8.34 -29.03
C SER A 412 -1.12 8.95 -29.45
N LYS A 413 -2.19 8.19 -29.25
CA LYS A 413 -3.57 8.59 -29.51
C LYS A 413 -4.40 8.20 -28.31
N ILE A 414 -5.45 8.97 -28.04
CA ILE A 414 -6.49 8.56 -27.10
C ILE A 414 -7.18 7.32 -27.69
N SER A 415 -7.41 6.32 -26.86
CA SER A 415 -8.29 5.18 -27.19
C SER A 415 -9.61 5.35 -26.44
N ALA A 416 -10.72 4.90 -27.03
CA ALA A 416 -11.98 4.83 -26.30
C ALA A 416 -11.82 3.88 -25.11
N GLN A 417 -12.21 4.33 -23.91
CA GLN A 417 -12.01 3.61 -22.64
C GLN A 417 -13.36 3.38 -21.94
N GLU A 418 -13.43 2.37 -21.10
CA GLU A 418 -14.62 1.99 -20.31
C GLU A 418 -14.92 2.98 -19.15
N GLU A 419 -13.99 3.90 -18.83
CA GLU A 419 -14.04 4.72 -17.61
C GLU A 419 -14.58 6.15 -17.77
N GLY A 420 -14.86 6.62 -19.00
CA GLY A 420 -15.44 7.94 -19.23
C GLY A 420 -15.17 8.53 -20.61
N GLU A 421 -15.83 9.66 -20.90
CA GLU A 421 -15.57 10.46 -22.10
C GLU A 421 -14.26 11.23 -21.94
N VAL A 422 -13.38 11.23 -22.95
CA VAL A 422 -12.07 11.92 -22.91
C VAL A 422 -11.98 12.92 -24.06
N ALA A 423 -11.60 14.17 -23.78
CA ALA A 423 -11.52 15.21 -24.80
C ALA A 423 -10.41 16.24 -24.53
N TRP A 424 -10.00 16.90 -25.62
CA TRP A 424 -9.02 17.99 -25.58
C TRP A 424 -9.72 19.36 -25.56
N PHE A 425 -9.42 20.17 -24.55
CA PHE A 425 -10.00 21.49 -24.38
C PHE A 425 -8.95 22.58 -24.61
N THR A 426 -9.31 23.60 -25.38
CA THR A 426 -8.58 24.87 -25.38
C THR A 426 -8.94 25.68 -24.13
N MET A 427 -8.10 26.62 -23.73
CA MET A 427 -8.41 27.53 -22.60
C MET A 427 -9.75 28.25 -22.76
N LYS A 428 -10.12 28.65 -23.99
CA LYS A 428 -11.42 29.27 -24.27
C LYS A 428 -12.59 28.33 -24.02
N GLN A 429 -12.43 27.04 -24.32
CA GLN A 429 -13.46 26.03 -24.06
C GLN A 429 -13.57 25.71 -22.56
N LEU A 430 -12.44 25.67 -21.84
CA LEU A 430 -12.44 25.52 -20.39
C LEU A 430 -13.21 26.66 -19.71
N GLU A 431 -12.97 27.91 -20.10
CA GLU A 431 -13.73 29.06 -19.58
C GLU A 431 -15.22 28.95 -19.90
N ALA A 432 -15.56 28.62 -21.14
CA ALA A 432 -16.95 28.53 -21.59
C ALA A 432 -17.74 27.39 -20.92
N GLN A 433 -17.06 26.36 -20.43
CA GLN A 433 -17.67 25.15 -19.85
C GLN A 433 -17.28 24.94 -18.38
N LYS A 434 -16.85 26.00 -17.68
CA LYS A 434 -16.38 25.91 -16.29
C LYS A 434 -17.42 25.33 -15.32
N ASP A 435 -18.70 25.56 -15.57
CA ASP A 435 -19.80 25.03 -14.75
C ASP A 435 -20.03 23.52 -14.96
N GLU A 436 -19.46 22.95 -16.01
CA GLU A 436 -19.46 21.50 -16.29
C GLU A 436 -18.17 20.81 -15.80
N MET A 437 -17.29 21.54 -15.12
CA MET A 437 -16.00 21.04 -14.63
C MET A 437 -15.98 20.89 -13.11
N VAL A 438 -15.04 20.09 -12.61
CA VAL A 438 -14.65 20.12 -11.20
C VAL A 438 -14.09 21.52 -10.90
N PRO A 439 -14.65 22.27 -9.93
CA PRO A 439 -14.29 23.68 -9.76
C PRO A 439 -12.81 23.91 -9.40
N SER A 440 -12.19 23.02 -8.63
CA SER A 440 -10.78 23.10 -8.29
C SER A 440 -9.86 22.83 -9.47
N ASP A 441 -10.22 21.90 -10.36
CA ASP A 441 -9.42 21.57 -11.55
C ASP A 441 -9.33 22.76 -12.51
N TYR A 442 -10.41 23.53 -12.66
CA TYR A 442 -10.38 24.78 -13.42
C TYR A 442 -9.34 25.76 -12.86
N GLU A 443 -9.34 26.00 -11.54
CA GLU A 443 -8.38 26.89 -10.88
C GLU A 443 -6.95 26.35 -10.92
N ILE A 444 -6.75 25.02 -10.82
CA ILE A 444 -5.44 24.39 -11.01
C ILE A 444 -4.90 24.71 -12.40
N ILE A 445 -5.74 24.60 -13.43
CA ILE A 445 -5.35 24.91 -14.80
C ILE A 445 -5.08 26.41 -14.94
N GLU A 446 -5.92 27.28 -14.39
CA GLU A 446 -5.73 28.72 -14.48
C GLU A 446 -4.44 29.17 -13.78
N ARG A 447 -4.23 28.77 -12.53
CA ARG A 447 -3.17 29.33 -11.68
C ARG A 447 -1.85 28.60 -11.80
N MET A 448 -1.86 27.26 -11.82
CA MET A 448 -0.63 26.47 -11.79
C MET A 448 -0.06 26.22 -13.19
N VAL A 449 -0.90 26.18 -14.23
CA VAL A 449 -0.42 26.01 -15.61
C VAL A 449 0.04 27.34 -16.21
N ASN A 450 -0.61 28.45 -15.86
CA ASN A 450 -0.17 29.78 -16.29
C ASN A 450 0.92 30.40 -15.39
N GLU A 451 1.44 29.64 -14.42
CA GLU A 451 2.58 30.01 -13.57
C GLU A 451 2.32 31.26 -12.70
N GLU A 452 1.10 31.39 -12.17
CA GLU A 452 0.80 32.36 -11.12
C GLU A 452 1.50 31.98 -9.81
N GLU A 453 1.89 32.98 -8.99
CA GLU A 453 2.78 32.77 -7.84
C GLU A 453 2.28 31.70 -6.85
N GLY A 454 3.14 30.72 -6.56
CA GLY A 454 2.92 29.68 -5.54
C GLY A 454 2.77 28.27 -6.13
N ASN A 455 3.23 27.25 -5.40
CA ASN A 455 3.14 25.83 -5.79
C ASN A 455 2.40 24.98 -4.74
N ALA A 456 1.68 25.63 -3.83
CA ALA A 456 0.90 24.98 -2.80
C ALA A 456 -0.37 25.80 -2.56
N PHE A 457 -1.53 25.18 -2.72
CA PHE A 457 -2.83 25.83 -2.58
C PHE A 457 -3.74 25.05 -1.63
N ALA A 458 -4.63 25.76 -0.95
CA ALA A 458 -5.74 25.18 -0.20
C ALA A 458 -7.05 25.54 -0.91
N CYS A 459 -7.92 24.56 -1.06
CA CYS A 459 -9.19 24.70 -1.75
C CYS A 459 -10.32 24.15 -0.87
N VAL A 460 -11.46 24.84 -0.86
CA VAL A 460 -12.67 24.34 -0.20
C VAL A 460 -13.79 24.26 -1.23
N ILE A 461 -14.37 23.07 -1.37
CA ILE A 461 -15.53 22.82 -2.22
C ILE A 461 -16.71 22.48 -1.32
N GLU A 462 -17.84 23.15 -1.51
CA GLU A 462 -19.09 22.79 -0.83
C GLU A 462 -20.00 21.99 -1.76
N LYS A 463 -20.42 20.82 -1.31
CA LYS A 463 -21.41 19.97 -1.98
C LYS A 463 -22.80 20.21 -1.41
N LYS A 464 -23.75 20.55 -2.29
CA LYS A 464 -25.19 20.63 -1.98
C LYS A 464 -25.99 19.81 -2.99
N GLY A 465 -26.44 18.64 -2.59
CA GLY A 465 -27.06 17.68 -3.51
C GLY A 465 -26.05 17.24 -4.57
N ARG A 466 -26.36 17.49 -5.85
CA ARG A 466 -25.44 17.20 -6.97
C ARG A 466 -24.53 18.37 -7.34
N ARG A 467 -24.74 19.56 -6.77
CA ARG A 467 -23.98 20.77 -7.10
C ARG A 467 -22.72 20.84 -6.23
N HIS A 468 -21.58 21.13 -6.86
CA HIS A 468 -20.31 21.39 -6.21
C HIS A 468 -19.95 22.86 -6.46
N THR A 469 -19.58 23.59 -5.42
CA THR A 469 -19.28 25.03 -5.53
C THR A 469 -17.96 25.33 -4.84
N LEU A 470 -17.04 25.95 -5.57
CA LEU A 470 -15.79 26.44 -5.00
C LEU A 470 -16.08 27.58 -4.01
N ARG A 471 -15.60 27.44 -2.78
CA ARG A 471 -15.72 28.45 -1.72
C ARG A 471 -14.45 29.28 -1.58
N SER A 472 -13.29 28.65 -1.70
CA SER A 472 -12.00 29.33 -1.69
C SER A 472 -10.97 28.51 -2.47
N PHE A 473 -10.00 29.22 -3.05
CA PHE A 473 -8.78 28.66 -3.64
C PHE A 473 -7.64 29.65 -3.37
N GLU A 474 -6.84 29.34 -2.35
CA GLU A 474 -5.88 30.28 -1.75
C GLU A 474 -4.47 29.70 -1.78
N SER A 475 -3.47 30.52 -2.08
CA SER A 475 -2.06 30.13 -1.96
C SER A 475 -1.70 29.89 -0.49
N MET A 476 -0.96 28.82 -0.23
CA MET A 476 -0.45 28.46 1.10
C MET A 476 0.87 29.16 1.45
N SER A 477 1.37 30.06 0.60
CA SER A 477 2.56 30.85 0.89
C SER A 477 2.32 31.79 2.07
N CYS A 478 2.86 31.43 3.25
CA CYS A 478 2.96 32.22 4.48
C CYS A 478 1.83 33.27 4.68
N GLN A 479 0.65 32.83 5.12
CA GLN A 479 -0.18 33.73 5.92
C GLN A 479 0.56 33.97 7.23
N SER A 480 1.29 35.08 7.31
CA SER A 480 1.78 35.63 8.56
C SER A 480 0.58 35.91 9.47
N ARG A 481 0.34 35.04 10.44
CA ARG A 481 -0.43 35.33 11.66
C ARG A 481 0.23 34.66 12.85
#